data_AF-A0A5D2GWJ2-F1
#
_entry.id   AF-A0A5D2GWJ2-F1
#
_cell.length_a   1.000
_cell.length_b   1.000
_cell.length_c   1.000
_cell.angle_alpha   90.00
_cell.angle_beta   90.00
_cell.angle_gamma   90.00
#
_symmetry.space_group_name_H-M   'P 1'
#
loop_
_entity.id
_entity.type
_entity.pdbx_description
1 polymer ?
#
loop_
_entity_poly.entity_id
_entity_poly.type
_entity_poly.pdbx_seq_one_letter_code
_entity_poly.pdbx_strand_id
1 'polypeptide(L)' 'MPLEQTRHNKAISGDTWSQLLEFFNKVDTGLENYDAEGAWPYLIDEFVEYLNENGINHSKME' A
#
# COMPACT_ATOMS: atom_id res chain seq x y z
N MET A 1 -11.13 -21.00 -20.36
CA MET A 1 -10.85 -19.95 -19.37
C MET A 1 -10.96 -18.61 -20.05
N PRO A 2 -11.96 -17.77 -19.71
CA PRO A 2 -11.98 -16.39 -20.17
C PRO A 2 -11.02 -15.54 -19.32
N LEU A 3 -10.35 -14.63 -20.04
CA LEU A 3 -9.25 -13.78 -19.63
C LEU A 3 -9.62 -12.89 -18.43
N GLU A 4 -8.70 -12.89 -17.47
CA GLU A 4 -8.56 -12.01 -16.31
C GLU A 4 -8.96 -10.57 -16.66
N GLN A 5 -10.12 -10.15 -16.18
CA GLN A 5 -10.55 -8.77 -16.31
C GLN A 5 -9.84 -7.95 -15.23
N THR A 6 -8.68 -7.42 -15.60
CA THR A 6 -7.95 -6.34 -14.92
C THR A 6 -8.73 -5.03 -15.01
N ARG A 7 -9.95 -5.02 -14.44
CA ARG A 7 -10.73 -3.80 -14.24
C ARG A 7 -10.43 -3.32 -12.83
N HIS A 8 -9.54 -2.34 -12.72
CA HIS A 8 -9.31 -1.52 -11.52
C HIS A 8 -10.54 -0.64 -11.17
N ASN A 9 -11.76 -1.19 -11.28
CA ASN A 9 -12.98 -0.63 -10.72
C ASN A 9 -13.20 -1.27 -9.34
N LYS A 10 -12.14 -1.31 -8.52
CA LYS A 10 -12.22 -1.79 -7.14
C LYS A 10 -12.87 -0.66 -6.35
N ALA A 11 -14.18 -0.71 -6.19
CA ALA A 11 -14.84 0.03 -5.12
C ALA A 11 -14.09 -0.36 -3.84
N ILE A 12 -13.31 0.57 -3.29
CA ILE A 12 -12.57 0.33 -2.07
C ILE A 12 -13.62 0.19 -0.97
N SER A 13 -13.71 -1.02 -0.40
CA SER A 13 -14.61 -1.26 0.73
C SER A 13 -14.16 -0.37 1.89
N GLY A 14 -15.10 0.16 2.67
CA GLY A 14 -14.77 1.06 3.78
C GLY A 14 -13.76 0.47 4.76
N ASP A 15 -13.75 -0.86 4.89
CA ASP A 15 -12.76 -1.63 5.65
C ASP A 15 -11.32 -1.44 5.13
N THR A 16 -11.12 -1.59 3.81
CA THR A 16 -9.84 -1.32 3.13
C THR A 16 -9.39 0.13 3.29
N TRP A 17 -10.33 1.08 3.25
CA TRP A 17 -10.00 2.51 3.45
C TRP A 17 -9.64 2.82 4.90
N SER A 18 -10.29 2.15 5.85
CA SER A 18 -9.95 2.24 7.27
C SER A 18 -8.56 1.66 7.53
N GLN A 19 -8.22 0.53 6.90
CA GLN A 19 -6.87 -0.02 6.94
C GLN A 19 -5.84 0.91 6.31
N LEU A 20 -6.14 1.54 5.17
CA LEU A 20 -5.22 2.50 4.57
C LEU A 20 -4.98 3.72 5.49
N LEU A 21 -6.02 4.21 6.16
CA LEU A 21 -5.89 5.32 7.12
C LEU A 21 -5.07 4.92 8.35
N GLU A 22 -5.26 3.71 8.87
CA GLU A 22 -4.45 3.14 9.95
C GLU A 22 -2.99 3.00 9.50
N PHE A 23 -2.76 2.56 8.27
CA PHE A 23 -1.43 2.50 7.67
C PHE A 23 -0.77 3.89 7.67
N PHE A 24 -1.44 4.94 7.21
CA PHE A 24 -0.86 6.30 7.24
C PHE A 24 -0.60 6.84 8.65
N ASN A 25 -1.30 6.35 9.67
CA ASN A 25 -1.05 6.73 11.07
C ASN A 25 0.06 5.89 11.73
N LYS A 26 0.21 4.62 11.35
CA LYS A 26 1.20 3.71 11.93
C LYS A 26 2.54 3.71 11.20
N VAL A 27 2.50 3.87 9.89
CA VAL A 27 3.65 3.75 9.02
C VAL A 27 4.18 5.16 8.76
N ASP A 28 5.44 5.36 9.17
CA ASP A 28 6.12 6.63 8.94
C ASP A 28 6.35 6.85 7.44
N THR A 29 6.59 8.10 7.06
CA THR A 29 6.93 8.55 5.70
C THR A 29 8.11 7.81 5.07
N GLY A 30 8.95 7.14 5.87
CA GLY A 30 10.03 6.28 5.40
C GLY A 30 9.64 4.83 5.08
N LEU A 31 8.39 4.40 5.32
CA LEU A 31 7.93 3.00 5.24
C LEU A 31 8.76 2.01 6.09
N GLU A 32 9.61 2.51 6.97
CA GLU A 32 10.55 1.74 7.80
C GLU A 32 9.87 0.84 8.83
N ASN A 33 8.65 1.21 9.24
CA ASN A 33 7.83 0.46 10.18
C ASN A 33 6.68 -0.29 9.48
N TYR A 34 6.71 -0.40 8.15
CA TYR A 34 5.73 -1.19 7.43
C TYR A 34 6.02 -2.69 7.55
N ASP A 35 5.02 -3.43 8.02
CA ASP A 35 5.06 -4.88 8.09
C ASP A 35 4.23 -5.47 6.94
N ALA A 36 4.91 -5.94 5.88
CA ALA A 36 4.30 -6.55 4.70
C ALA A 36 3.70 -7.96 5.00
N GLU A 37 4.07 -8.56 6.13
CA GLU A 37 3.45 -9.80 6.63
C GLU A 37 2.18 -9.51 7.46
N GLY A 38 1.84 -8.23 7.63
CA GLY A 38 0.68 -7.78 8.34
C GLY A 38 -0.62 -8.12 7.64
N ALA A 39 -1.74 -7.97 8.35
CA ALA A 39 -3.08 -8.19 7.81
C ALA A 39 -3.52 -7.06 6.85
N TRP A 40 -2.60 -6.45 6.11
CA TRP A 40 -2.90 -5.37 5.18
C TRP A 40 -3.45 -5.95 3.87
N PRO A 41 -4.36 -5.21 3.20
CA PRO A 41 -4.81 -5.60 1.88
C PRO A 41 -3.69 -5.34 0.88
N TYR A 42 -3.55 -6.24 -0.11
CA TYR A 42 -2.61 -6.15 -1.23
C TYR A 42 -2.49 -4.74 -1.88
N LEU A 43 -3.54 -3.92 -1.83
CA LEU A 43 -3.51 -2.55 -2.32
C LEU A 43 -2.46 -1.68 -1.60
N ILE A 44 -2.26 -1.91 -0.30
CA ILE A 44 -1.27 -1.21 0.52
C ILE A 44 0.13 -1.72 0.18
N ASP A 45 0.31 -3.03 0.03
CA ASP A 45 1.57 -3.62 -0.43
C ASP A 45 2.01 -3.05 -1.78
N GLU A 46 1.09 -2.99 -2.76
CA GLU A 46 1.33 -2.40 -4.09
C GLU A 46 1.70 -0.90 -3.98
N PHE A 47 1.05 -0.16 -3.08
CA PHE A 47 1.38 1.24 -2.83
C PHE A 47 2.78 1.41 -2.23
N VAL A 48 3.16 0.56 -1.26
CA VAL A 48 4.48 0.57 -0.63
C VAL A 48 5.58 0.22 -1.63
N GLU A 49 5.36 -0.83 -2.42
CA GLU A 49 6.27 -1.25 -3.48
C GLU A 49 6.48 -0.12 -4.48
N TYR A 50 5.40 0.54 -4.92
CA TYR A 50 5.46 1.70 -5.81
C TYR A 50 6.27 2.85 -5.21
N LEU A 51 6.05 3.21 -3.93
CA LEU A 51 6.81 4.28 -3.27
C LEU A 51 8.31 3.96 -3.18
N ASN A 52 8.65 2.68 -2.93
CA ASN A 52 10.03 2.21 -2.86
C ASN A 52 10.71 2.22 -4.23
N GLU A 53 10.04 1.72 -5.27
CA GLU A 53 10.56 1.76 -6.65
C GLU A 53 10.77 3.18 -7.16
N ASN A 54 9.87 4.11 -6.81
CA ASN A 54 9.96 5.51 -7.25
C ASN A 54 10.90 6.36 -6.38
N GLY A 55 11.46 5.79 -5.30
CA GLY A 55 12.36 6.50 -4.39
C GLY A 55 11.69 7.70 -3.69
N ILE A 56 10.36 7.64 -3.51
CA ILE A 56 9.59 8.68 -2.82
C ILE A 56 9.78 8.58 -1.30
N ASN A 57 10.25 7.41 -0.81
CA ASN A 57 10.64 7.23 0.59
C ASN A 57 11.74 8.22 0.97
N HIS A 58 11.40 9.13 1.88
CA HIS A 58 12.23 10.23 2.34
C HIS A 58 13.55 9.77 2.99
N SER A 59 13.67 8.48 3.36
CA SER A 59 14.84 7.90 4.01
C SER A 59 16.09 7.79 3.14
N LYS A 60 16.04 8.12 1.83
CA LYS A 60 17.21 7.98 0.93
C LYS A 60 17.91 9.29 0.55
N MET A 61 17.54 10.40 1.18
CA MET A 61 18.22 11.69 1.00
C MET A 61 19.08 12.03 2.23
N GLU A 62 20.08 11.18 2.50
CA GLU A 62 21.25 11.49 3.33
C GLU A 62 22.52 11.07 2.59
#